data_AF-I2C2Y9-F1
#
_entry.id   AF-I2C2Y9-F1
#
_cell.length_a   1.000
_cell.length_b   1.000
_cell.length_c   1.000
_cell.angle_alpha   90.00
_cell.angle_beta   90.00
_cell.angle_gamma   90.00
#
_symmetry.space_group_name_H-M   'P 1'
#
loop_
_entity.id
_entity.type
_entity.pdbx_description
1 polymer ?
#
loop_
_entity_poly.entity_id
_entity_poly.type
_entity_poly.pdbx_seq_one_letter_code
_entity_poly.pdbx_strand_id
1 'polypeptide(L)'
;MKSLPFALALLFCGILIASIAEKGHTEHLDPSVEKWEQLAWNQLEREYKGAELTDYSYMGRTKVNREQTKDVFRVTVQTAKETFSSRAEVYFHPVTKHVISINIFRL
;
A
#
# COMPACT_ATOMS: atom_id res chain seq x y z
N MET A 1 14.87 -41.05 -50.32
CA MET A 1 13.40 -41.05 -50.51
C MET A 1 12.71 -41.21 -49.17
N LYS A 2 11.59 -40.49 -48.97
CA LYS A 2 10.62 -40.53 -47.86
C LYS A 2 11.08 -39.79 -46.58
N SER A 3 10.94 -38.46 -46.53
CA SER A 3 9.72 -37.67 -46.23
C SER A 3 9.26 -37.77 -44.76
N LEU A 4 9.40 -36.63 -44.09
CA LEU A 4 8.81 -36.16 -42.82
C LEU A 4 7.43 -36.77 -42.47
N PRO A 5 7.08 -36.85 -41.17
CA PRO A 5 6.44 -35.67 -40.58
C PRO A 5 6.97 -35.32 -39.18
N PHE A 6 7.74 -34.24 -39.15
CA PHE A 6 8.09 -33.41 -38.02
C PHE A 6 6.90 -32.48 -37.78
N ALA A 7 5.79 -33.02 -37.27
CA ALA A 7 4.56 -32.23 -37.12
C ALA A 7 3.57 -32.87 -36.13
N LEU A 8 3.94 -33.08 -34.87
CA LEU A 8 2.94 -33.34 -33.81
C LEU A 8 3.37 -33.05 -32.37
N ALA A 9 4.49 -32.36 -32.12
CA ALA A 9 5.03 -32.21 -30.75
C ALA A 9 5.04 -30.78 -30.19
N LEU A 10 4.48 -29.79 -30.90
CA LEU A 10 4.57 -28.37 -30.50
C LEU A 10 3.22 -27.66 -30.50
N LEU A 11 2.16 -28.35 -30.09
CA LEU A 11 0.82 -27.77 -30.07
C LEU A 11 0.10 -28.11 -28.77
N PHE A 12 0.70 -27.80 -27.61
CA PHE A 12 -0.01 -27.67 -26.32
C PHE A 12 0.96 -27.13 -25.23
N CYS A 13 1.64 -26.00 -25.48
CA CYS A 13 2.34 -25.24 -24.42
C CYS A 13 1.96 -23.76 -24.51
N GLY A 14 0.67 -23.52 -24.74
CA GLY A 14 0.08 -22.20 -24.93
C GLY A 14 -1.21 -22.06 -24.13
N ILE A 15 -1.27 -22.63 -22.92
CA ILE A 15 -2.28 -22.22 -21.95
C ILE A 15 -1.70 -21.01 -21.23
N LEU A 16 -1.92 -19.87 -21.87
CA LEU A 16 -2.38 -18.64 -21.24
C LEU A 16 -2.11 -18.59 -19.74
N ILE A 17 -0.98 -17.98 -19.40
CA ILE A 17 -0.90 -17.22 -18.16
C ILE A 17 -1.94 -16.11 -18.33
N ALA A 18 -3.21 -16.44 -18.06
CA ALA A 18 -4.21 -15.45 -17.75
C ALA A 18 -3.68 -14.80 -16.49
N SER A 19 -3.03 -13.66 -16.67
CA SER A 19 -2.81 -12.69 -15.61
C SER A 19 -4.12 -12.58 -14.87
N ILE A 20 -4.19 -13.25 -13.72
CA ILE A 20 -5.06 -12.80 -12.65
C ILE A 20 -4.45 -11.45 -12.32
N ALA A 21 -4.90 -10.42 -13.02
CA ALA A 21 -4.96 -9.10 -12.47
C ALA A 21 -5.69 -9.32 -11.15
N GLU A 22 -4.91 -9.38 -10.07
CA GLU A 22 -5.43 -9.29 -8.73
C GLU A 22 -6.34 -8.08 -8.76
N LYS A 23 -7.65 -8.34 -8.85
CA LYS A 23 -8.66 -7.36 -8.48
C LYS A 23 -8.26 -6.97 -7.07
N GLY A 24 -7.63 -5.80 -6.96
CA GLY A 24 -7.23 -5.20 -5.70
C GLY A 24 -8.40 -5.42 -4.76
N HIS A 25 -8.14 -6.25 -3.76
CA HIS A 25 -9.10 -6.57 -2.72
C HIS A 25 -9.52 -5.21 -2.18
N THR A 26 -10.73 -4.76 -2.52
CA THR A 26 -11.38 -3.73 -1.72
C THR A 26 -11.76 -4.46 -0.45
N GLU A 27 -10.75 -4.73 0.39
CA GLU A 27 -10.97 -5.01 1.79
C GLU A 27 -11.78 -3.82 2.25
N HIS A 28 -13.03 -4.10 2.62
CA HIS A 28 -13.87 -3.12 3.29
C HIS A 28 -13.13 -2.77 4.58
N LEU A 29 -12.29 -1.74 4.51
CA LEU A 29 -11.44 -1.32 5.61
C LEU A 29 -12.38 -1.04 6.78
N ASP A 30 -12.06 -1.61 7.93
CA ASP A 30 -12.75 -1.31 9.18
C ASP A 30 -12.87 0.23 9.27
N PRO A 31 -14.07 0.81 9.52
CA PRO A 31 -14.27 2.27 9.57
C PRO A 31 -13.29 2.98 10.51
N SER A 32 -12.71 2.27 11.49
CA SER A 32 -11.62 2.79 12.31
C SER A 32 -10.35 3.07 11.51
N VAL A 33 -10.00 2.25 10.53
CA VAL A 33 -8.82 2.44 9.65
C VAL A 33 -9.03 3.65 8.74
N GLU A 34 -10.21 3.81 8.14
CA GLU A 34 -10.53 4.95 7.25
C GLU A 34 -10.30 6.31 7.93
N LYS A 35 -10.69 6.43 9.21
CA LYS A 35 -10.43 7.64 10.00
C LYS A 35 -8.93 7.97 10.10
N TRP A 36 -8.10 6.96 10.34
CA TRP A 36 -6.66 7.14 10.50
C TRP A 36 -5.96 7.37 9.17
N GLU A 37 -6.47 6.74 8.13
CA GLU A 37 -6.02 6.91 6.76
C GLU A 37 -6.13 8.37 6.32
N GLN A 38 -7.28 9.01 6.55
CA GLN A 38 -7.46 10.43 6.22
C GLN A 38 -6.54 11.34 7.04
N LEU A 39 -6.34 11.05 8.33
CA LEU A 39 -5.45 11.85 9.18
C LEU A 39 -3.98 11.74 8.75
N ALA A 40 -3.53 10.53 8.41
CA ALA A 40 -2.20 10.27 7.88
C ALA A 40 -1.98 11.00 6.55
N TRP A 41 -2.92 10.88 5.61
CA TRP A 41 -2.85 11.56 4.31
C TRP A 41 -2.73 13.08 4.48
N ASN A 42 -3.61 13.68 5.28
CA ASN A 42 -3.60 15.13 5.53
C ASN A 42 -2.28 15.59 6.18
N GLN A 43 -1.66 14.77 7.03
CA GLN A 43 -0.35 15.10 7.61
C GLN A 43 0.78 15.00 6.58
N LEU A 44 0.74 13.99 5.69
CA LEU A 44 1.71 13.83 4.61
C LEU A 44 1.64 14.99 3.60
N GLU A 45 0.45 15.43 3.21
CA GLU A 45 0.27 16.59 2.33
C GLU A 45 0.82 17.89 2.94
N ARG A 46 0.67 18.06 4.26
CA ARG A 46 1.24 19.21 4.97
C ARG A 46 2.76 19.15 5.03
N GLU A 47 3.32 17.98 5.33
CA GLU A 47 4.77 17.76 5.45
C GLU A 47 5.47 17.95 4.10
N TYR A 48 4.91 17.38 3.04
CA TYR A 48 5.48 17.40 1.69
C TYR A 48 4.71 18.35 0.77
N LYS A 49 4.43 19.57 1.24
CA LYS A 49 3.65 20.55 0.48
C LYS A 49 4.27 20.80 -0.90
N GLY A 50 3.47 20.61 -1.95
CA GLY A 50 3.89 20.80 -3.35
C GLY A 50 4.62 19.61 -3.97
N ALA A 51 4.77 18.50 -3.24
CA ALA A 51 5.14 17.21 -3.80
C ALA A 51 3.89 16.46 -4.27
N GLU A 52 4.07 15.58 -5.26
CA GLU A 52 3.04 14.61 -5.63
C GLU A 52 3.16 13.37 -4.72
N LEU A 53 2.02 12.90 -4.22
CA LEU A 53 1.93 11.73 -3.35
C LEU A 53 1.23 10.59 -4.09
N THR A 54 1.93 9.47 -4.29
CA THR A 54 1.43 8.29 -5.02
C THR A 54 1.58 7.00 -4.21
N ASP A 55 1.02 5.90 -4.68
CA ASP A 55 1.17 4.54 -4.11
C ASP A 55 0.82 4.46 -2.62
N TYR A 56 -0.19 5.24 -2.20
CA TYR A 56 -0.63 5.29 -0.83
C TYR A 56 -1.24 3.95 -0.41
N SER A 57 -0.73 3.38 0.67
CA SER A 57 -1.10 2.03 1.09
C SER A 57 -1.05 1.86 2.60
N TYR A 58 -2.03 1.14 3.13
CA TYR A 58 -2.07 0.76 4.53
C TYR A 58 -1.15 -0.44 4.79
N MET A 59 -0.23 -0.29 5.75
CA MET A 59 0.79 -1.27 6.09
C MET A 59 0.42 -2.13 7.32
N GLY A 60 -0.69 -1.81 8.00
CA GLY A 60 -1.20 -2.60 9.10
C GLY A 60 -1.25 -1.87 10.45
N ARG A 61 -1.92 -2.54 11.40
CA ARG A 61 -2.16 -2.09 12.77
C ARG A 61 -1.33 -2.89 13.74
N THR A 62 -0.61 -2.20 14.62
CA THR A 62 0.17 -2.81 15.70
C THR A 62 -0.30 -2.30 17.04
N LYS A 63 -0.64 -3.21 17.97
CA LYS A 63 -0.86 -2.85 19.37
C LYS A 63 0.49 -2.63 20.04
N VAL A 64 0.76 -1.39 20.46
CA VAL A 64 2.02 -1.03 21.14
C VAL A 64 1.92 -1.42 22.62
N ASN A 65 0.84 -1.01 23.29
CA ASN A 65 0.55 -1.37 24.67
C ASN A 65 -0.98 -1.29 24.95
N ARG A 66 -1.39 -1.18 26.22
CA ARG A 66 -2.83 -1.10 26.60
C ARG A 66 -3.48 0.23 26.23
N GLU A 67 -2.68 1.29 26.15
CA GLU A 67 -3.11 2.68 25.95
C GLU A 67 -2.77 3.19 24.56
N GLN A 68 -2.02 2.42 23.76
CA GLN A 68 -1.53 2.87 22.46
C GLN A 68 -1.58 1.75 21.42
N THR A 69 -2.18 2.07 20.29
CA THR A 69 -2.18 1.31 19.03
C THR A 69 -1.65 2.22 17.93
N LYS A 70 -1.05 1.63 16.91
CA LYS A 70 -0.49 2.34 15.76
C LYS A 70 -0.98 1.75 14.45
N ASP A 71 -1.44 2.62 13.57
CA ASP A 71 -1.68 2.30 12.17
C ASP A 71 -0.59 2.95 11.32
N VAL A 72 -0.04 2.20 10.36
CA VAL A 72 1.06 2.65 9.50
C VAL A 72 0.59 2.74 8.07
N PHE A 73 0.93 3.83 7.40
CA PHE A 73 0.63 4.07 6.00
C PHE A 73 1.91 4.42 5.26
N ARG A 74 2.11 3.86 4.06
CA ARG A 74 3.25 4.15 3.19
C ARG A 74 2.78 5.00 2.02
N VAL A 75 3.65 5.90 1.55
CA VAL A 75 3.44 6.71 0.37
C VAL A 75 4.74 6.85 -0.41
N THR A 76 4.64 7.01 -1.72
CA THR A 76 5.73 7.49 -2.57
C THR A 76 5.60 9.01 -2.69
N VAL A 77 6.66 9.74 -2.35
CA VAL A 77 6.73 11.19 -2.46
C VAL A 77 7.58 11.53 -3.67
N GLN A 78 7.01 12.29 -4.61
CA GLN A 78 7.71 12.78 -5.80
C GLN A 78 7.85 14.30 -5.71
N THR A 79 9.09 14.76 -5.64
CA THR A 79 9.44 16.18 -5.66
C THR A 79 10.11 16.53 -6.99
N ALA A 80 10.35 17.81 -7.25
CA ALA A 80 11.11 18.22 -8.44
C ALA A 80 12.55 17.69 -8.50
N LYS A 81 13.11 17.21 -7.37
CA LYS A 81 14.51 16.79 -7.25
C LYS A 81 14.68 15.29 -7.15
N GLU A 82 13.71 14.62 -6.53
CA GLU A 82 13.85 13.22 -6.15
C GLU A 82 12.49 12.58 -5.84
N THR A 83 12.48 11.25 -5.97
CA THR A 83 11.39 10.38 -5.56
C THR A 83 11.87 9.47 -4.43
N PHE A 84 11.11 9.39 -3.34
CA PHE A 84 11.44 8.54 -2.20
C PHE A 84 10.18 8.01 -1.52
N SER A 85 10.30 6.91 -0.77
CA SER A 85 9.21 6.42 0.06
C SER A 85 9.18 7.15 1.41
N SER A 86 8.00 7.41 1.91
CA SER A 86 7.76 7.89 3.28
C SER A 86 6.69 7.04 3.94
N ARG A 87 6.66 7.04 5.26
CA ARG A 87 5.57 6.44 6.03
C ARG A 87 5.02 7.40 7.07
N ALA A 88 3.70 7.37 7.23
CA ALA A 88 2.98 7.99 8.32
C ALA A 88 2.63 6.93 9.36
N GLU A 89 2.89 7.25 10.63
CA GLU A 89 2.54 6.42 11.76
C GLU A 89 1.53 7.17 12.65
N VAL A 90 0.30 6.69 12.69
CA VAL A 90 -0.79 7.27 13.50
C VAL A 90 -0.91 6.48 14.79
N TYR A 91 -0.53 7.09 15.91
CA TYR A 91 -0.69 6.52 17.24
C TYR A 91 -1.98 7.02 17.88
N PHE A 92 -2.78 6.10 18.43
CA PHE A 92 -4.06 6.43 19.07
C PHE A 92 -4.38 5.47 20.22
N HIS A 93 -5.25 5.92 21.11
CA HIS A 93 -5.71 5.09 22.22
C HIS A 93 -6.77 4.08 21.73
N PRO A 94 -6.60 2.76 21.97
CA PRO A 94 -7.42 1.72 21.32
C PRO A 94 -8.89 1.74 21.72
N VAL A 95 -9.21 2.18 22.95
CA VAL A 95 -10.58 2.24 23.48
C VAL A 95 -11.25 3.58 23.13
N THR A 96 -10.69 4.68 23.62
CA THR A 96 -11.25 6.03 23.45
C THR A 96 -11.12 6.61 22.03
N LYS A 97 -10.28 6.02 21.18
CA LYS A 97 -10.01 6.49 19.81
C LYS A 97 -9.52 7.95 19.75
N HIS A 98 -8.84 8.42 20.81
CA HIS A 98 -8.12 9.68 20.78
C HIS A 98 -6.76 9.51 20.10
N VAL A 99 -6.43 10.43 19.20
CA VAL A 99 -5.09 10.50 18.60
C VAL A 99 -4.09 10.91 19.67
N ILE A 100 -2.98 10.19 19.73
CA ILE A 100 -1.85 10.47 20.62
C ILE A 100 -0.80 11.27 19.82
N SER A 101 -0.43 10.79 18.63
CA SER A 101 0.53 11.47 17.76
C SER A 101 0.44 10.97 16.31
N ILE A 102 0.95 11.76 15.37
CA ILE A 102 1.18 11.37 13.98
C ILE A 102 2.63 11.69 13.66
N ASN A 103 3.40 10.67 13.29
CA ASN A 103 4.82 10.82 12.99
C ASN A 103 5.08 10.47 11.52
N ILE A 104 5.83 11.31 10.82
CA ILE A 104 6.24 11.07 9.43
C ILE A 104 7.71 10.67 9.40
N PHE A 105 8.02 9.61 8.65
CA PHE A 105 9.38 9.12 8.48
C PHE A 105 9.68 8.91 7.00
N ARG A 106 10.67 9.66 6.50
CA ARG A 106 11.29 9.36 5.22
C ARG A 106 12.09 8.05 5.33
N LEU A 107 11.97 7.19 4.32
CA LEU A 107 12.65 5.89 4.24
C LEU A 107 13.90 5.95 3.36
#